data_AF-A0A482J058-F1
#
_entry.id   AF-A0A482J058-F1
#
_cell.length_a   1.000
_cell.length_b   1.000
_cell.length_c   1.000
_cell.angle_alpha   90.00
_cell.angle_beta   90.00
_cell.angle_gamma   90.00
#
_symmetry.space_group_name_H-M   'P 1'
#
loop_
_entity.id
_entity.type
_entity.pdbx_description
1 polymer ?
#
loop_
_entity_poly.entity_id
_entity_poly.type
_entity_poly.pdbx_seq_one_letter_code
_entity_poly.pdbx_strand_id
1 'polypeptide(L)'
;MGQAKQRGTKEQRVAQAHAKLAALRPETLVCGSCKTAFAEFEALGTRGLAGIDAAFGGPCPTCGESVVAFKGDSDAVADSILAWQDMIGSEGVVGSQSSDGRYLPLDGPSGGTHHG
;
A
#
# COMPACT_ATOMS: atom_id res chain seq x y z
N MET A 1 -8.40 28.81 -37.46
CA MET A 1 -7.74 29.38 -36.26
C MET A 1 -8.62 29.04 -35.06
N GLY A 2 -8.33 28.19 -34.08
CA GLY A 2 -7.31 27.17 -33.85
C GLY A 2 -7.94 26.16 -32.87
N GLN A 3 -7.92 24.88 -33.22
CA GLN A 3 -8.54 23.82 -32.41
C GLN A 3 -7.63 23.55 -31.21
N ALA A 4 -8.03 24.05 -30.04
CA ALA A 4 -7.38 23.75 -28.77
C ALA A 4 -7.57 22.26 -28.47
N LYS A 5 -6.50 21.50 -28.69
CA LYS A 5 -6.38 20.06 -28.50
C LYS A 5 -7.01 19.63 -27.17
N GLN A 6 -7.94 18.69 -27.27
CA GLN A 6 -8.64 18.00 -26.19
C GLN A 6 -7.62 17.34 -25.24
N ARG A 7 -7.12 18.10 -24.28
CA ARG A 7 -6.50 17.54 -23.07
C ARG A 7 -7.65 17.00 -22.25
N GLY A 8 -7.81 15.68 -22.21
CA GLY A 8 -8.95 14.96 -21.64
C GLY A 8 -9.52 15.60 -20.37
N THR A 9 -10.85 15.60 -20.27
CA THR A 9 -11.61 16.27 -19.21
C THR A 9 -11.16 15.78 -17.82
N LYS A 10 -11.39 16.60 -16.79
CA LYS A 10 -11.09 16.23 -15.39
C LYS A 10 -11.72 14.88 -15.04
N GLU A 11 -12.93 14.64 -15.53
CA GLU A 11 -13.66 13.38 -15.38
C GLU A 11 -12.95 12.18 -16.02
N GLN A 12 -12.41 12.32 -17.25
CA GLN A 12 -11.62 11.25 -17.87
C GLN A 12 -10.35 10.91 -17.06
N ARG A 13 -9.70 11.91 -16.45
CA ARG A 13 -8.53 11.66 -15.61
C ARG A 13 -8.89 10.93 -14.32
N VAL A 14 -10.02 11.28 -13.70
CA VAL A 14 -10.54 10.60 -12.50
C VAL A 14 -10.95 9.16 -12.84
N ALA A 15 -11.69 8.95 -13.92
CA ALA A 15 -12.10 7.62 -14.37
C ALA A 15 -10.90 6.72 -14.72
N GLN A 16 -9.89 7.27 -15.40
CA GLN A 16 -8.67 6.52 -15.71
C GLN A 16 -7.86 6.19 -14.45
N ALA A 17 -7.79 7.10 -13.48
CA ALA A 17 -7.16 6.82 -12.19
C ALA A 17 -7.91 5.71 -11.44
N HIS A 18 -9.24 5.78 -11.39
CA HIS A 18 -10.07 4.75 -10.75
C HIS A 18 -9.93 3.39 -11.43
N ALA A 19 -9.91 3.34 -12.76
CA ALA A 19 -9.73 2.10 -13.52
C ALA A 19 -8.35 1.47 -13.28
N LYS A 20 -7.29 2.29 -13.21
CA LYS A 20 -5.94 1.82 -12.86
C LYS A 20 -5.89 1.28 -11.43
N LEU A 21 -6.47 2.00 -10.46
CA LEU A 21 -6.55 1.54 -9.07
C LEU A 21 -7.33 0.23 -8.96
N ALA A 22 -8.45 0.08 -9.68
CA ALA A 22 -9.22 -1.15 -9.70
C ALA A 22 -8.44 -2.34 -10.27
N ALA A 23 -7.64 -2.13 -11.34
CA ALA A 23 -6.77 -3.16 -11.89
C ALA A 23 -5.59 -3.51 -10.97
N LEU A 24 -5.18 -2.57 -10.13
CA LEU A 24 -4.06 -2.73 -9.20
C LEU A 24 -4.50 -3.26 -7.83
N ARG A 25 -5.81 -3.25 -7.54
CA ARG A 25 -6.38 -3.68 -6.26
C ARG A 25 -6.11 -5.18 -6.03
N PRO A 26 -5.49 -5.56 -4.89
CA PRO A 26 -5.40 -6.97 -4.52
C PRO A 26 -6.77 -7.54 -4.15
N GLU A 27 -6.95 -8.85 -4.19
CA GLU A 27 -8.20 -9.49 -3.75
C GLU A 27 -8.37 -9.42 -2.23
N THR A 28 -7.26 -9.49 -1.49
CA THR A 28 -7.22 -9.41 -0.04
C THR A 28 -6.00 -8.64 0.44
N LEU A 29 -6.13 -7.97 1.59
CA LEU A 29 -5.00 -7.47 2.37
C LEU A 29 -4.76 -8.41 3.54
N VAL A 30 -3.51 -8.75 3.82
CA VAL A 30 -3.16 -9.52 5.02
C VAL A 30 -2.63 -8.59 6.11
N CYS A 31 -3.12 -8.73 7.34
CA CYS A 31 -2.59 -8.00 8.47
C CYS A 31 -1.16 -8.44 8.79
N GLY A 32 -0.24 -7.48 8.89
CA GLY A 32 1.15 -7.75 9.31
C GLY A 32 1.24 -8.32 10.74
N SER A 33 0.33 -7.92 11.63
CA SER A 33 0.32 -8.35 13.03
C SER A 33 -0.28 -9.75 13.22
N CYS A 34 -1.56 -9.95 12.88
CA CYS A 34 -2.25 -11.22 13.15
C CYS A 34 -2.33 -12.19 11.94
N LYS A 35 -1.78 -11.80 10.78
CA LYS A 35 -1.84 -12.57 9.52
C LYS A 35 -3.24 -12.87 8.99
N THR A 36 -4.27 -12.16 9.48
CA THR A 36 -5.63 -12.26 8.92
C THR A 36 -5.67 -11.64 7.53
N ALA A 37 -6.13 -12.40 6.53
CA ALA A 37 -6.51 -11.87 5.22
C ALA A 37 -7.93 -11.30 5.28
N PHE A 38 -8.14 -10.09 4.77
CA PHE A 38 -9.44 -9.42 4.72
C PHE A 38 -9.62 -8.66 3.40
N ALA A 39 -10.87 -8.62 2.91
CA ALA A 39 -11.23 -7.94 1.66
C ALA A 39 -11.86 -6.55 1.88
N GLU A 40 -12.20 -6.23 3.12
CA GLU A 40 -12.79 -4.95 3.51
C GLU A 40 -11.70 -3.90 3.73
N PHE A 41 -11.31 -3.22 2.66
CA PHE A 41 -10.35 -2.12 2.70
C PHE A 41 -10.66 -1.10 1.61
N GLU A 42 -10.17 0.12 1.81
CA GLU A 42 -10.37 1.26 0.92
C GLU A 42 -9.08 1.64 0.19
N ALA A 43 -9.24 2.29 -0.96
CA ALA A 43 -8.11 2.87 -1.68
C ALA A 43 -7.74 4.20 -1.01
N LEU A 44 -6.48 4.31 -0.60
CA LEU A 44 -5.93 5.54 -0.05
C LEU A 44 -5.39 6.43 -1.17
N GLY A 45 -5.43 7.75 -0.94
CA GLY A 45 -4.89 8.72 -1.90
C GLY A 45 -3.35 8.68 -1.94
N THR A 46 -2.77 8.31 -3.08
CA THR A 46 -1.30 8.30 -3.30
C THR A 46 -0.76 9.66 -3.77
N ARG A 47 -1.53 10.73 -3.54
CA ARG A 47 -1.25 12.03 -4.14
C ARG A 47 -0.03 12.67 -3.48
N GLY A 48 1.08 12.71 -4.21
CA GLY A 48 2.36 13.23 -3.70
C GLY A 48 3.41 12.14 -3.44
N LEU A 49 3.03 10.86 -3.56
CA LEU A 49 3.96 9.73 -3.48
C LEU A 49 4.46 9.39 -4.88
N ALA A 50 5.65 9.86 -5.23
CA ALA A 50 6.28 9.54 -6.51
C ALA A 50 6.65 8.05 -6.55
N GLY A 51 6.25 7.34 -7.61
CA GLY A 51 6.50 5.90 -7.77
C GLY A 51 5.51 4.98 -7.05
N ILE A 52 4.49 5.52 -6.37
CA ILE A 52 3.37 4.73 -5.83
C ILE A 52 2.17 4.84 -6.76
N ASP A 53 1.82 3.74 -7.42
CA ASP A 53 0.66 3.66 -8.30
C ASP A 53 -0.66 3.56 -7.52
N ALA A 54 -0.67 2.83 -6.41
CA ALA A 54 -1.86 2.62 -5.60
C ALA A 54 -1.50 2.39 -4.11
N ALA A 55 -2.39 2.80 -3.22
CA ALA A 55 -2.32 2.49 -1.80
C ALA A 55 -3.68 1.99 -1.35
N PHE A 56 -3.70 0.98 -0.50
CA PHE A 56 -4.91 0.36 0.02
C PHE A 56 -4.77 0.15 1.51
N GLY A 57 -5.75 0.58 2.30
CA GLY A 57 -5.66 0.47 3.74
C GLY A 57 -7.01 0.35 4.42
N GLY A 58 -6.98 -0.13 5.65
CA GLY A 58 -8.16 -0.26 6.50
C GLY A 58 -7.82 -0.89 7.84
N PRO A 59 -8.73 -0.77 8.83
CA PRO A 59 -8.59 -1.46 10.10
C PRO A 59 -8.80 -2.97 9.92
N CYS A 60 -7.92 -3.78 10.52
CA CYS A 60 -8.09 -5.23 10.51
C CYS A 60 -9.34 -5.62 11.31
N PRO A 61 -10.27 -6.42 10.75
CA PRO A 61 -11.49 -6.81 11.47
C PRO A 61 -11.23 -7.77 12.65
N THR A 62 -10.03 -8.36 12.75
CA THR A 62 -9.67 -9.29 13.81
C THR A 62 -9.00 -8.61 15.01
N CYS A 63 -7.95 -7.81 14.76
CA CYS A 63 -7.15 -7.19 15.82
C CYS A 63 -7.35 -5.67 15.95
N GLY A 64 -8.05 -5.03 15.02
CA GLY A 64 -8.24 -3.58 14.98
C GLY A 64 -7.03 -2.79 14.47
N GLU A 65 -5.93 -3.46 14.11
CA GLU A 65 -4.71 -2.80 13.66
C GLU A 65 -4.90 -2.09 12.32
N SER A 66 -4.29 -0.92 12.16
CA SER A 66 -4.31 -0.19 10.88
C SER A 66 -3.36 -0.85 9.89
N VAL A 67 -3.90 -1.51 8.87
CA VAL A 67 -3.12 -2.22 7.86
C VAL A 67 -3.17 -1.44 6.57
N VAL A 68 -2.00 -1.19 5.99
CA VAL A 68 -1.90 -0.54 4.69
C VAL A 68 -0.87 -1.22 3.80
N ALA A 69 -1.23 -1.37 2.54
CA ALA A 69 -0.39 -1.87 1.47
C ALA A 69 -0.18 -0.78 0.41
N PHE A 70 1.06 -0.60 0.00
CA PHE A 70 1.43 0.20 -1.16
C PHE A 70 1.72 -0.70 -2.36
N LYS A 71 1.41 -0.20 -3.55
CA LYS A 71 1.74 -0.83 -4.83
C LYS A 71 2.37 0.20 -5.74
N GLY A 72 3.55 -0.11 -6.26
CA GLY A 72 4.33 0.77 -7.09
C GLY A 72 5.73 0.22 -7.32
N ASP A 73 6.65 1.10 -7.70
CA ASP A 73 8.07 0.77 -7.81
C ASP A 73 8.63 0.29 -6.47
N SER A 74 9.48 -0.75 -6.49
CA SER A 74 10.01 -1.35 -5.27
C SER A 74 10.79 -0.35 -4.40
N ASP A 75 11.56 0.54 -5.03
CA ASP A 75 12.29 1.62 -4.33
C ASP A 75 11.32 2.63 -3.70
N ALA A 76 10.29 3.06 -4.45
CA ALA A 76 9.29 4.01 -3.94
C ALA A 76 8.43 3.42 -2.81
N VAL A 77 8.11 2.13 -2.90
CA VAL A 77 7.41 1.38 -1.85
C VAL A 77 8.28 1.31 -0.60
N ALA A 78 9.58 1.03 -0.74
CA ALA A 78 10.51 1.02 0.38
C ALA A 78 10.61 2.40 1.05
N ASP A 79 10.77 3.48 0.28
CA ASP A 79 10.79 4.85 0.80
C ASP A 79 9.48 5.22 1.51
N SER A 80 8.34 4.84 0.95
CA SER A 80 7.02 5.10 1.54
C SER A 80 6.83 4.35 2.86
N ILE A 81 7.34 3.12 2.93
CA ILE A 81 7.36 2.30 4.14
C ILE A 81 8.26 2.91 5.21
N LEU A 82 9.42 3.45 4.84
CA LEU A 82 10.34 4.12 5.78
C LEU A 82 9.73 5.42 6.32
N ALA A 83 9.16 6.24 5.43
CA ALA A 83 8.46 7.47 5.80
C ALA A 83 7.24 7.20 6.70
N TRP A 84 6.56 6.07 6.50
CA TRP A 84 5.49 5.64 7.39
C TRP A 84 6.01 5.30 8.78
N GLN A 85 7.02 4.44 8.87
CA GLN A 85 7.60 4.06 10.17
C GLN A 85 8.08 5.27 10.97
N ASP A 86 8.65 6.28 10.30
CA ASP A 86 9.07 7.54 10.94
C ASP A 86 7.87 8.32 11.51
N MET A 87 6.72 8.32 10.82
CA MET A 87 5.51 9.02 11.27
C MET A 87 4.71 8.30 12.37
N ILE A 88 4.58 6.98 12.32
CA ILE A 88 3.82 6.20 13.32
C ILE A 88 4.67 5.85 14.54
N GLY A 89 5.99 5.93 14.42
CA GLY A 89 6.90 5.35 15.40
C GLY A 89 7.03 3.84 15.17
N SER A 90 8.12 3.28 15.67
CA SER A 90 8.68 1.92 15.43
C SER A 90 7.77 0.71 15.73
N GLU A 91 6.48 0.90 15.95
CA GLU A 91 5.51 -0.14 16.35
C GLU A 91 4.74 -0.74 15.15
N GLY A 92 4.85 -0.12 13.96
CA GLY A 92 4.20 -0.61 12.75
C GLY A 92 4.90 -1.84 12.14
N VAL A 93 4.20 -2.97 12.03
CA VAL A 93 4.73 -4.18 11.39
C VAL A 93 4.73 -4.04 9.87
N VAL A 94 5.93 -4.02 9.30
CA VAL A 94 6.13 -3.87 7.85
C VAL A 94 6.36 -5.23 7.18
N GLY A 95 5.67 -5.45 6.06
CA GLY A 95 5.92 -6.61 5.22
C GLY A 95 5.55 -6.38 3.77
N SER A 96 6.16 -7.17 2.88
CA SER A 96 5.81 -7.21 1.48
C SER A 96 4.67 -8.18 1.26
N GLN A 97 3.69 -7.81 0.44
CA GLN A 97 2.61 -8.71 0.06
C GLN A 97 2.53 -8.87 -1.44
N SER A 98 2.48 -10.12 -1.88
CA SER A 98 2.19 -10.45 -3.26
C SER A 98 0.71 -10.24 -3.56
N SER A 99 0.38 -9.93 -4.81
CA SER A 99 -1.00 -9.80 -5.31
C SER A 99 -1.90 -11.01 -5.00
N ASP A 100 -1.28 -12.19 -4.86
CA ASP A 100 -1.90 -13.48 -4.54
C ASP A 100 -2.21 -13.66 -3.03
N GLY A 101 -2.00 -12.62 -2.21
CA GLY A 101 -2.26 -12.68 -0.76
C GLY A 101 -1.14 -13.33 0.06
N ARG A 102 0.05 -13.54 -0.52
CA ARG A 102 1.23 -13.99 0.23
C ARG A 102 1.89 -12.83 0.94
N TYR A 103 1.78 -12.81 2.26
CA TYR A 103 2.54 -11.90 3.13
C TYR A 103 3.93 -12.46 3.42
N LEU A 104 4.96 -11.68 3.11
CA LEU A 104 6.35 -11.87 3.51
C LEU A 104 6.72 -10.78 4.51
N PRO A 105 6.97 -11.10 5.78
CA PRO A 105 7.49 -10.11 6.72
C PRO A 105 8.83 -9.60 6.18
N LEU A 106 8.99 -8.27 6.14
CA LEU A 106 10.30 -7.66 5.86
C LEU A 106 11.20 -7.76 7.10
N ASP A 107 10.59 -7.91 8.29
CA ASP A 107 11.24 -8.32 9.53
C ASP A 107 11.12 -9.85 9.72
N GLY A 108 11.99 -10.60 9.05
CA GLY A 108 12.37 -11.93 9.54
C GLY A 108 13.24 -11.75 10.79
N PRO A 109 13.13 -12.62 11.82
CA PRO A 109 13.75 -12.39 13.11
C PRO A 109 15.23 -12.07 12.93
N SER A 110 15.67 -10.91 13.41
CA SER A 110 17.07 -10.68 13.66
C SER A 110 17.55 -11.84 14.54
N GLY A 111 18.25 -12.79 13.93
CA GLY A 111 19.06 -13.76 14.63
C GLY A 111 20.11 -12.99 15.40
N GLY A 112 19.75 -12.60 16.62
CA GLY A 112 20.61 -11.95 17.59
C GLY A 112 20.52 -12.75 18.87
N THR A 113 21.20 -13.90 18.90
CA THR A 113 21.60 -14.54 20.15
C THR A 113 22.33 -13.49 20.99
N HIS A 114 21.62 -12.90 21.94
CA HIS A 114 22.24 -12.24 23.09
C HIS A 114 22.89 -13.35 23.93
N HIS A 115 24.15 -13.64 23.62
CA HIS A 115 25.03 -14.37 24.51
C HIS A 115 25.54 -13.36 25.55
N GLY A 116 25.05 -13.48 26.78
CA GLY A 116 25.61 -12.90 27.99
C GLY A 116 25.93 -14.03 28.96
#